data_AF-A0A5J9TMW7-F1
#
_entry.id   AF-A0A5J9TMW7-F1
#
_cell.length_a   1.000
_cell.length_b   1.000
_cell.length_c   1.000
_cell.angle_alpha   90.00
_cell.angle_beta   90.00
_cell.angle_gamma   90.00
#
_symmetry.space_group_name_H-M   'P 1'
#
loop_
_entity.id
_entity.type
_entity.pdbx_description
1 polymer ?
#
loop_
_entity_poly.entity_id
_entity_poly.type
_entity_poly.pdbx_seq_one_letter_code
_entity_poly.pdbx_strand_id
1 'polypeptide(L)'
;MHTPFPSVWGDEKIHHVLCVDPPVTQDDGGLALPQPKSVAAIPSSKLVNPVSLVECGSEILVLGRNDWCAQQIIIYKLAGIVLQRFIPIESIGGNTLFFNERGISVSSRVLPTVRGDNVVYICAGPPHLAQYNLGSGSLSPAIDTCSLYGRAQGPSNLVHYIFSCCIRDPWSRGLIFRRTAQDWSLPDEEEQV
;
A
#
# COMPACT_ATOMS: atom_id res chain seq x y z
N MET A 1 10.17 32.31 -23.28
CA MET A 1 8.79 32.58 -22.83
C MET A 1 7.91 31.47 -23.36
N HIS A 2 7.64 30.45 -22.54
CA HIS A 2 6.59 29.47 -22.80
C HIS A 2 5.64 29.56 -21.62
N THR A 3 4.41 29.92 -21.95
CA THR A 3 3.29 30.20 -21.05
C THR A 3 2.95 28.99 -20.18
N PRO A 4 2.69 29.16 -18.87
CA PRO A 4 2.12 28.11 -18.06
C PRO A 4 0.67 27.87 -18.53
N PHE A 5 0.30 26.61 -18.70
CA PHE A 5 -1.08 26.23 -18.94
C PHE A 5 -1.97 26.76 -17.80
N PRO A 6 -3.13 27.37 -18.10
CA PRO A 6 -4.06 27.78 -17.06
C PRO A 6 -4.68 26.54 -16.43
N SER A 7 -4.58 26.43 -15.10
CA SER A 7 -5.28 25.42 -14.32
C SER A 7 -6.79 25.65 -14.41
N VAL A 8 -7.48 24.85 -15.20
CA VAL A 8 -8.95 24.83 -15.30
C VAL A 8 -9.49 23.89 -14.22
N TRP A 9 -10.08 24.50 -13.18
CA TRP A 9 -11.04 23.97 -12.19
C TRP A 9 -10.81 22.60 -11.52
N GLY A 10 -10.55 22.68 -10.22
CA GLY A 10 -10.73 21.62 -9.22
C GLY A 10 -9.91 21.97 -7.98
N ASP A 11 -10.53 22.13 -6.81
CA ASP A 11 -9.78 22.21 -5.55
C ASP A 11 -8.81 21.01 -5.48
N GLU A 12 -7.54 21.27 -5.18
CA GLU A 12 -6.57 20.20 -5.03
C GLU A 12 -7.05 19.22 -3.97
N LYS A 13 -7.10 17.93 -4.30
CA LYS A 13 -7.55 16.91 -3.35
C LYS A 13 -6.52 16.79 -2.23
N ILE A 14 -6.96 17.04 -1.00
CA ILE A 14 -6.12 16.91 0.19
C ILE A 14 -6.44 15.61 0.90
N HIS A 15 -5.42 14.83 1.19
CA HIS A 15 -5.51 13.63 2.00
C HIS A 15 -5.10 13.95 3.44
N HIS A 16 -5.98 13.67 4.40
CA HIS A 16 -5.71 13.92 5.81
C HIS A 16 -5.24 12.65 6.51
N VAL A 17 -4.13 12.74 7.24
CA VAL A 17 -3.75 11.75 8.23
C VAL A 17 -4.39 12.15 9.55
N LEU A 18 -5.20 11.26 10.11
CA LEU A 18 -5.95 11.51 11.33
C LEU A 18 -5.33 10.74 12.50
N CYS A 19 -5.19 11.41 13.63
CA CYS A 19 -4.94 10.78 14.92
C CYS A 19 -6.28 10.50 15.59
N VAL A 20 -6.48 9.26 16.02
CA VAL A 20 -7.65 8.83 16.78
C VAL A 20 -7.17 8.51 18.19
N ASP A 21 -7.61 9.31 19.15
CA ASP A 21 -7.30 9.09 20.56
C ASP A 21 -8.01 7.82 21.07
N PRO A 22 -7.50 7.15 22.12
CA PRO A 22 -8.15 5.98 22.70
C PRO A 22 -9.59 6.25 23.14
N PRO A 23 -10.45 5.21 23.19
CA PRO A 23 -11.80 5.36 23.71
C PRO A 23 -11.78 5.87 25.16
N VAL A 24 -12.67 6.82 25.47
CA VAL A 24 -12.85 7.38 26.80
C VAL A 24 -14.10 6.77 27.44
N THR A 25 -14.00 6.41 28.71
CA THR A 25 -15.15 5.93 29.49
C THR A 25 -16.07 7.10 29.82
N GLN A 26 -17.34 6.99 29.44
CA GLN A 26 -18.40 7.92 29.78
C GLN A 26 -18.95 7.62 31.17
N ASP A 27 -19.67 8.59 31.75
CA ASP A 27 -20.28 8.48 33.08
C ASP A 27 -21.28 7.32 33.20
N ASP A 28 -21.83 6.86 32.08
CA ASP A 28 -22.74 5.70 31.98
C ASP A 28 -22.02 4.35 31.80
N GLY A 29 -20.68 4.35 31.79
CA GLY A 29 -19.85 3.16 31.54
C GLY A 29 -19.67 2.81 30.07
N GLY A 30 -20.24 3.59 29.14
CA GLY A 30 -20.03 3.44 27.70
C GLY A 30 -18.63 3.90 27.26
N LEU A 31 -18.12 3.33 26.17
CA LEU A 31 -16.87 3.80 25.54
C LEU A 31 -17.21 4.74 24.37
N ALA A 32 -16.81 6.00 24.47
CA ALA A 32 -16.88 6.96 23.37
C ALA A 32 -15.52 7.12 22.69
N LEU A 33 -15.51 7.15 21.37
CA LEU A 33 -14.32 7.57 20.61
C LEU A 33 -14.30 9.10 20.52
N PRO A 34 -13.20 9.76 20.90
CA PRO A 34 -13.00 11.18 20.64
C PRO A 34 -13.03 11.50 19.14
N GLN A 35 -13.35 12.74 18.81
CA GLN A 35 -13.31 13.18 17.40
C GLN A 35 -11.87 13.08 16.85
N PRO A 36 -11.67 12.46 15.68
CA PRO A 36 -10.36 12.38 15.05
C PRO A 36 -9.77 13.76 14.77
N LYS A 37 -8.46 13.92 15.02
CA LYS A 37 -7.73 15.18 14.79
C LYS A 37 -6.80 15.02 13.59
N SER A 38 -6.83 15.96 12.65
CA SER A 38 -5.88 15.97 11.52
C SER A 38 -4.47 16.31 12.02
N VAL A 39 -3.51 15.40 11.79
CA VAL A 39 -2.10 15.61 12.14
C VAL A 39 -1.24 15.98 10.94
N ALA A 40 -1.67 15.63 9.73
CA ALA A 40 -1.00 15.99 8.50
C ALA A 40 -1.99 16.10 7.34
N ALA A 41 -1.68 16.98 6.40
CA ALA A 41 -2.38 17.16 5.15
C ALA A 41 -1.40 16.87 4.00
N ILE A 42 -1.79 16.00 3.08
CA ILE A 42 -0.98 15.54 1.96
C ILE A 42 -1.71 15.96 0.68
N PRO A 43 -1.18 16.94 -0.06
CA PRO A 43 -1.76 17.35 -1.33
C PRO A 43 -1.65 16.22 -2.37
N SER A 44 -2.65 16.04 -3.23
CA SER A 44 -2.63 15.02 -4.27
C SER A 44 -1.51 15.20 -5.29
N SER A 45 -0.99 16.43 -5.44
CA SER A 45 0.22 16.69 -6.24
C SER A 45 1.48 16.04 -5.68
N LYS A 46 1.51 15.70 -4.38
CA LYS A 46 2.60 14.97 -3.73
C LYS A 46 2.35 13.47 -3.68
N LEU A 47 1.08 13.07 -3.61
CA LEU A 47 0.68 11.68 -3.46
C LEU A 47 -0.70 11.47 -4.08
N VAL A 48 -0.74 10.89 -5.28
CA VAL A 48 -1.99 10.74 -6.05
C VAL A 48 -2.99 9.85 -5.32
N ASN A 49 -2.48 8.86 -4.57
CA ASN A 49 -3.30 8.01 -3.74
C ASN A 49 -2.46 7.54 -2.53
N PRO A 50 -2.66 8.11 -1.32
CA PRO A 50 -2.14 7.51 -0.10
C PRO A 50 -2.87 6.19 0.10
N VAL A 51 -2.10 5.11 -0.01
CA VAL A 51 -2.66 3.76 0.05
C VAL A 51 -2.59 3.22 1.47
N SER A 52 -1.54 3.55 2.23
CA SER A 52 -1.34 2.95 3.55
C SER A 52 -0.41 3.72 4.48
N LEU A 53 -0.62 3.53 5.78
CA LEU A 53 0.31 3.90 6.86
C LEU A 53 0.97 2.63 7.38
N VAL A 54 2.30 2.66 7.53
CA VAL A 54 3.07 1.49 7.98
C VAL A 54 4.06 1.88 9.05
N GLU A 55 4.00 1.19 10.19
CA GLU A 55 5.05 1.27 11.21
C GLU A 55 6.27 0.46 10.74
N CYS A 56 7.43 1.11 10.68
CA CYS A 56 8.68 0.49 10.26
C CYS A 56 9.80 0.89 11.23
N GLY A 57 10.03 0.05 12.23
CA GLY A 57 10.94 0.38 13.33
C GLY A 57 10.35 1.49 14.19
N SER A 58 11.08 2.59 14.37
CA SER A 58 10.62 3.75 15.18
C SER A 58 9.90 4.82 14.36
N GLU A 59 9.64 4.57 13.08
CA GLU A 59 9.07 5.55 12.14
C GLU A 59 7.72 5.08 11.61
N ILE A 60 6.79 6.02 11.41
CA ILE A 60 5.56 5.79 10.64
C ILE A 60 5.79 6.30 9.22
N LEU A 61 5.60 5.42 8.26
CA LEU A 61 5.77 5.69 6.84
C LEU A 61 4.40 5.84 6.17
N VAL A 62 4.30 6.83 5.28
CA VAL A 62 3.12 7.04 4.42
C VAL A 62 3.46 6.52 3.03
N LEU A 63 2.75 5.49 2.59
CA LEU A 63 2.87 4.91 1.26
C LEU A 63 1.84 5.50 0.31
N GLY A 64 2.27 5.77 -0.91
CA GLY A 64 1.34 5.99 -2.01
C GLY A 64 2.00 5.83 -3.36
N ARG A 65 1.35 6.40 -4.37
CA ARG A 65 1.75 6.30 -5.77
C ARG A 65 2.09 7.67 -6.33
N ASN A 66 3.13 7.69 -7.18
CA ASN A 66 3.57 8.91 -7.87
C ASN A 66 2.80 9.14 -9.18
N ASP A 67 2.31 8.07 -9.82
CA ASP A 67 1.66 8.13 -11.13
C ASP A 67 0.28 7.46 -11.15
N TRP A 68 -0.53 7.86 -12.13
CA TRP A 68 -1.84 7.27 -12.41
C TRP A 68 -1.72 5.84 -12.96
N CYS A 69 -0.57 5.50 -13.56
CA CYS A 69 -0.25 4.16 -14.03
C CYS A 69 0.04 3.17 -12.88
N ALA A 70 0.15 3.66 -11.64
CA ALA A 70 0.20 2.87 -10.42
C ALA A 70 1.41 1.90 -10.31
N GLN A 71 2.51 2.20 -11.00
CA GLN A 71 3.71 1.36 -10.96
C GLN A 71 4.80 1.91 -10.05
N GLN A 72 4.83 3.23 -9.83
CA GLN A 72 5.84 3.85 -8.98
C GLN A 72 5.30 4.08 -7.57
N ILE A 73 5.94 3.42 -6.61
CA ILE A 73 5.67 3.61 -5.20
C ILE A 73 6.56 4.72 -4.66
N ILE A 74 5.95 5.64 -3.92
CA ILE A 74 6.66 6.69 -3.19
C ILE A 74 6.34 6.58 -1.71
N ILE A 75 7.35 6.82 -0.88
CA ILE A 75 7.25 6.73 0.57
C ILE A 75 7.76 8.00 1.20
N TYR A 76 6.99 8.52 2.15
CA TYR A 76 7.37 9.64 2.99
C TYR A 76 7.38 9.24 4.46
N LYS A 77 8.24 9.87 5.26
CA LYS A 77 8.14 9.81 6.72
C LYS A 77 7.00 10.71 7.19
N LEU A 78 6.12 10.19 8.05
CA LEU A 78 5.03 10.99 8.61
C LEU A 78 5.56 12.22 9.38
N ALA A 79 6.65 12.06 10.14
CA ALA A 79 7.28 13.17 10.85
C ALA A 79 7.73 14.30 9.91
N GLY A 80 8.20 13.96 8.71
CA GLY A 80 8.53 14.94 7.67
C GLY A 80 7.28 15.68 7.17
N ILE A 81 6.21 14.93 6.88
CA ILE A 81 4.94 15.49 6.39
C ILE A 81 4.31 16.43 7.43
N VAL A 82 4.31 16.06 8.71
CA VAL A 82 3.81 16.93 9.80
C VAL A 82 4.54 18.28 9.80
N LEU A 83 5.84 18.28 9.45
CA LEU A 83 6.65 19.49 9.29
C LEU A 83 6.55 20.13 7.89
N GLN A 84 5.59 19.72 7.06
CA GLN A 84 5.41 20.17 5.67
C GLN A 84 6.62 19.90 4.77
N ARG A 85 7.37 18.82 5.06
CA ARG A 85 8.54 18.38 4.29
C ARG A 85 8.26 17.05 3.61
N PHE A 86 8.08 17.10 2.29
CA PHE A 86 7.81 15.95 1.44
C PHE A 86 9.09 15.45 0.78
N ILE A 87 9.94 14.77 1.55
CA ILE A 87 11.20 14.19 1.06
C ILE A 87 11.01 12.67 0.92
N PRO A 88 11.03 12.12 -0.31
CA PRO A 88 10.87 10.69 -0.50
C PRO A 88 12.06 9.94 0.08
N ILE A 89 11.81 8.75 0.64
CA ILE A 89 12.88 7.88 1.12
C ILE A 89 13.18 6.77 0.12
N GLU A 90 14.46 6.46 -0.02
CA GLU A 90 14.98 5.45 -0.94
C GLU A 90 15.41 4.16 -0.22
N SER A 91 15.44 4.18 1.11
CA SER A 91 15.78 3.03 1.95
C SER A 91 14.96 3.06 3.25
N ILE A 92 14.59 1.86 3.71
CA ILE A 92 13.81 1.57 4.92
C ILE A 92 14.59 0.64 5.86
N GLY A 93 15.92 0.73 5.82
CA GLY A 93 16.80 0.01 6.74
C GLY A 93 16.88 -1.50 6.46
N GLY A 94 16.67 -1.90 5.20
CA GLY A 94 16.67 -3.30 4.80
C GLY A 94 15.38 -4.04 5.17
N ASN A 95 14.33 -3.36 5.59
CA ASN A 95 13.01 -3.98 5.74
C ASN A 95 12.31 -4.13 4.38
N THR A 96 11.23 -4.91 4.37
CA THR A 96 10.34 -5.08 3.24
C THR A 96 8.94 -4.69 3.71
N LEU A 97 8.29 -3.78 2.99
CA LEU A 97 6.91 -3.41 3.26
C LEU A 97 5.97 -4.24 2.40
N PHE A 98 4.89 -4.71 2.99
CA PHE A 98 3.79 -5.34 2.29
C PHE A 98 2.61 -4.42 2.40
N PHE A 99 1.91 -4.11 1.30
CA PHE A 99 0.71 -3.27 1.40
C PHE A 99 -0.40 -3.71 0.46
N ASN A 100 -1.62 -3.64 1.00
CA ASN A 100 -2.87 -3.62 0.25
C ASN A 100 -3.86 -2.72 1.02
N GLU A 101 -4.88 -3.30 1.66
CA GLU A 101 -5.80 -2.57 2.56
C GLU A 101 -5.10 -2.11 3.84
N ARG A 102 -4.09 -2.87 4.28
CA ARG A 102 -3.23 -2.55 5.42
C ARG A 102 -1.78 -2.74 5.02
N GLY A 103 -0.89 -2.00 5.65
CA GLY A 103 0.54 -2.13 5.43
C GLY A 103 1.24 -2.77 6.62
N ILE A 104 2.23 -3.62 6.33
CA ILE A 104 3.00 -4.39 7.30
C ILE A 104 4.48 -4.25 6.94
N SER A 105 5.32 -4.00 7.93
CA SER A 105 6.77 -4.02 7.77
C SER A 105 7.33 -5.34 8.28
N VAL A 106 8.19 -5.96 7.49
CA VAL A 106 8.86 -7.22 7.85
C VAL A 106 10.35 -7.09 7.57
N SER A 107 11.18 -7.59 8.48
CA SER A 107 12.64 -7.61 8.23
C SER A 107 12.97 -8.53 7.06
N SER A 108 13.79 -8.07 6.11
CA SER A 108 14.27 -8.93 5.01
C SER A 108 15.08 -10.13 5.50
N ARG A 109 15.61 -10.09 6.74
CA ARG A 109 16.35 -11.20 7.36
C ARG A 109 15.52 -12.47 7.51
N VAL A 110 14.19 -12.35 7.59
CA VAL A 110 13.27 -13.49 7.68
C VAL A 110 12.65 -13.86 6.33
N LEU A 111 12.96 -13.11 5.26
CA LEU A 111 12.40 -13.27 3.92
C LEU A 111 13.50 -13.47 2.87
N PRO A 112 13.99 -14.70 2.66
CA PRO A 112 15.07 -14.95 1.71
C PRO A 112 14.69 -14.63 0.25
N THR A 113 13.39 -14.62 -0.07
CA THR A 113 12.87 -14.38 -1.42
C THR A 113 12.70 -12.90 -1.76
N VAL A 114 12.62 -12.00 -0.78
CA VAL A 114 12.39 -10.56 -1.02
C VAL A 114 13.57 -9.77 -0.49
N ARG A 115 14.06 -8.85 -1.30
CA ARG A 115 15.21 -8.02 -0.93
C ARG A 115 14.80 -6.95 0.09
N GLY A 116 15.77 -6.51 0.90
CA GLY A 116 15.59 -5.33 1.73
C GLY A 116 15.35 -4.07 0.89
N ASP A 117 14.70 -3.07 1.47
CA ASP A 117 14.30 -1.83 0.82
C ASP A 117 13.34 -2.00 -0.36
N ASN A 118 12.45 -2.99 -0.23
CA ASN A 118 11.42 -3.28 -1.23
C ASN A 118 10.02 -3.10 -0.67
N VAL A 119 9.09 -2.87 -1.58
CA VAL A 119 7.66 -2.81 -1.33
C VAL A 119 6.95 -3.87 -2.16
N VAL A 120 6.21 -4.75 -1.49
CA VAL A 120 5.43 -5.84 -2.09
C VAL A 120 3.96 -5.46 -2.16
N TYR A 121 3.38 -5.51 -3.36
CA TYR A 121 1.98 -5.16 -3.63
C TYR A 121 1.44 -5.84 -4.89
N ILE A 122 0.13 -5.73 -5.08
CA ILE A 122 -0.53 -6.18 -6.32
C ILE A 122 -0.32 -5.11 -7.40
N CYS A 123 0.47 -5.43 -8.42
CA CYS A 123 0.70 -4.54 -9.56
C CYS A 123 -0.54 -4.44 -10.46
N ALA A 124 -0.80 -3.25 -11.01
CA ALA A 124 -1.79 -3.03 -12.06
C ALA A 124 -1.31 -3.65 -13.39
N GLY A 125 -2.22 -4.26 -14.17
CA GLY A 125 -1.90 -5.09 -15.35
C GLY A 125 -2.28 -6.56 -15.10
N PRO A 126 -1.61 -7.56 -15.71
CA PRO A 126 -1.73 -8.95 -15.34
C PRO A 126 -1.45 -9.09 -13.83
N PRO A 127 -2.46 -9.37 -13.02
CA PRO A 127 -2.39 -9.15 -11.59
C PRO A 127 -1.37 -10.10 -10.96
N HIS A 128 -0.33 -9.57 -10.34
CA HIS A 128 0.66 -10.38 -9.64
C HIS A 128 1.24 -9.61 -8.46
N LEU A 129 1.84 -10.34 -7.52
CA LEU A 129 2.64 -9.72 -6.47
C LEU A 129 3.98 -9.31 -7.07
N ALA A 130 4.18 -8.01 -7.12
CA ALA A 130 5.43 -7.40 -7.51
C ALA A 130 6.19 -6.91 -6.27
N GLN A 131 7.50 -6.88 -6.37
CA GLN A 131 8.40 -6.20 -5.45
C GLN A 131 9.00 -4.99 -6.18
N TYR A 132 8.81 -3.81 -5.59
CA TYR A 132 9.36 -2.55 -6.07
C TYR A 132 10.52 -2.12 -5.18
N ASN A 133 11.70 -1.93 -5.76
CA ASN A 133 12.87 -1.48 -5.02
C ASN A 133 12.90 0.05 -4.93
N LEU A 134 13.02 0.58 -3.72
CA LEU A 134 12.96 2.02 -3.47
C LEU A 134 14.20 2.77 -3.99
N GLY A 135 15.38 2.15 -3.94
CA GLY A 135 16.62 2.80 -4.33
C GLY A 135 16.86 2.80 -5.84
N SER A 136 16.55 1.69 -6.52
CA SER A 136 16.72 1.58 -7.98
C SER A 136 15.48 1.96 -8.78
N GLY A 137 14.31 2.02 -8.14
CA GLY A 137 13.01 2.17 -8.81
C GLY A 137 12.62 0.96 -9.67
N SER A 138 13.31 -0.18 -9.53
CA SER A 138 13.06 -1.37 -10.35
C SER A 138 11.87 -2.18 -9.83
N LEU A 139 11.04 -2.66 -10.76
CA LEU A 139 9.93 -3.57 -10.50
C LEU A 139 10.29 -5.00 -10.93
N SER A 140 10.03 -5.98 -10.07
CA SER A 140 10.19 -7.40 -10.40
C SER A 140 9.12 -8.26 -9.73
N PRO A 141 8.87 -9.50 -10.17
CA PRO A 141 7.97 -10.39 -9.46
C PRO A 141 8.47 -10.70 -8.04
N ALA A 142 7.58 -10.64 -7.05
CA ALA A 142 7.90 -11.00 -5.66
C ALA A 142 7.85 -12.52 -5.42
N ILE A 143 7.01 -13.22 -6.18
CA ILE A 143 6.80 -14.67 -6.13
C ILE A 143 6.59 -15.19 -7.56
N ASP A 144 6.77 -16.49 -7.73
CA ASP A 144 6.40 -17.15 -8.99
C ASP A 144 4.89 -17.06 -9.26
N THR A 145 4.52 -17.12 -10.53
CA THR A 145 3.11 -17.06 -10.97
C THR A 145 2.31 -18.28 -10.51
N CYS A 146 2.98 -19.40 -10.21
CA CYS A 146 2.39 -20.62 -9.67
C CYS A 146 1.72 -20.39 -8.29
N SER A 147 2.24 -19.45 -7.50
CA SER A 147 1.74 -19.17 -6.16
C SER A 147 0.48 -18.28 -6.13
N LEU A 148 0.25 -17.47 -7.18
CA LEU A 148 -0.88 -16.53 -7.27
C LEU A 148 -2.11 -17.09 -7.98
N TYR A 149 -1.88 -17.84 -9.06
CA TYR A 149 -2.91 -18.45 -9.90
C TYR A 149 -2.93 -19.96 -9.72
N GLY A 150 -3.20 -20.40 -8.49
CA GLY A 150 -3.25 -21.82 -8.19
C GLY A 150 -4.59 -22.43 -8.57
N ARG A 151 -4.66 -23.18 -9.67
CA ARG A 151 -5.66 -24.27 -9.83
C ARG A 151 -5.34 -25.50 -8.96
N ALA A 152 -4.34 -25.44 -8.07
CA ALA A 152 -3.94 -26.59 -7.25
C ALA A 152 -3.47 -26.18 -5.84
N GLN A 153 -3.63 -27.12 -4.90
CA GLN A 153 -3.22 -27.06 -3.49
C GLN A 153 -1.68 -27.08 -3.31
N GLY A 154 -0.96 -26.21 -4.01
CA GLY A 154 0.49 -26.06 -3.81
C GLY A 154 0.82 -25.39 -2.47
N PRO A 155 2.03 -25.61 -1.93
CA PRO A 155 2.50 -24.92 -0.74
C PRO A 155 2.58 -23.42 -1.00
N SER A 156 2.00 -22.60 -0.12
CA SER A 156 2.19 -21.15 -0.16
C SER A 156 3.52 -20.80 0.49
N ASN A 157 4.29 -19.90 -0.13
CA ASN A 157 5.50 -19.37 0.47
C ASN A 157 5.18 -18.32 1.55
N LEU A 158 6.15 -18.02 2.42
CA LEU A 158 5.97 -17.09 3.54
C LEU A 158 5.52 -15.68 3.10
N VAL A 159 6.03 -15.20 1.95
CA VAL A 159 5.63 -13.92 1.34
C VAL A 159 4.13 -13.87 1.11
N HIS A 160 3.54 -14.97 0.63
CA HIS A 160 2.12 -15.06 0.38
C HIS A 160 1.28 -15.01 1.66
N TYR A 161 1.75 -15.68 2.72
CA TYR A 161 1.11 -15.62 4.04
C TYR A 161 1.13 -14.20 4.61
N ILE A 162 2.28 -13.54 4.59
CA ILE A 162 2.41 -12.17 5.08
C ILE A 162 1.52 -11.22 4.27
N PHE A 163 1.53 -11.35 2.94
CA PHE A 163 0.68 -10.54 2.09
C PHE A 163 -0.81 -10.77 2.36
N SER A 164 -1.22 -12.00 2.70
CA SER A 164 -2.60 -12.29 3.09
C SER A 164 -3.03 -11.50 4.33
N CYS A 165 -2.12 -11.22 5.26
CA CYS A 165 -2.39 -10.37 6.42
C CYS A 165 -2.68 -8.90 6.02
N CYS A 166 -2.23 -8.45 4.86
CA CYS A 166 -2.52 -7.11 4.35
C CYS A 166 -3.96 -6.95 3.83
N ILE A 167 -4.74 -8.04 3.74
CA ILE A 167 -6.11 -8.05 3.22
C ILE A 167 -7.06 -8.46 4.35
N ARG A 168 -8.05 -7.63 4.67
CA ARG A 168 -8.87 -7.81 5.88
C ARG A 168 -9.73 -9.07 5.83
N ASP A 169 -10.39 -9.35 4.71
CA ASP A 169 -11.36 -10.46 4.63
C ASP A 169 -10.72 -11.85 4.70
N PRO A 170 -9.67 -12.19 3.92
CA PRO A 170 -8.99 -13.47 4.09
C PRO A 170 -8.38 -13.60 5.48
N TRP A 171 -7.72 -12.54 5.97
CA TRP A 171 -7.08 -12.53 7.29
C TRP A 171 -8.06 -12.81 8.44
N SER A 172 -9.21 -12.13 8.48
CA SER A 172 -10.18 -12.30 9.57
C SER A 172 -10.77 -13.70 9.64
N ARG A 173 -10.69 -14.45 8.54
CA ARG A 173 -11.20 -15.82 8.40
C ARG A 173 -10.10 -16.88 8.49
N GLY A 174 -8.84 -16.47 8.71
CA GLY A 174 -7.69 -17.38 8.71
C GLY A 174 -7.39 -18.00 7.34
N LEU A 175 -7.85 -17.36 6.27
CA LEU A 175 -7.65 -17.82 4.90
C LEU A 175 -6.42 -17.16 4.30
N ILE A 176 -5.65 -17.95 3.55
CA ILE A 176 -4.57 -17.45 2.71
C ILE A 176 -5.21 -16.82 1.48
N PHE A 177 -4.84 -15.58 1.18
CA PHE A 177 -5.22 -14.95 -0.07
C PHE A 177 -4.75 -15.83 -1.23
N ARG A 178 -5.68 -16.20 -2.11
CA ARG A 178 -5.40 -16.88 -3.37
C ARG A 178 -6.34 -16.29 -4.40
N ARG A 179 -5.84 -15.92 -5.56
CA ARG A 179 -6.70 -15.41 -6.63
C ARG A 179 -7.27 -16.60 -7.38
N THR A 180 -8.59 -16.67 -7.52
CA THR A 180 -9.17 -17.66 -8.42
C THR A 180 -9.09 -17.12 -9.86
N ALA A 181 -8.91 -18.00 -10.83
CA ALA A 181 -8.90 -17.60 -12.24
C ALA A 181 -10.23 -16.96 -12.71
N GLN A 182 -11.32 -17.20 -11.96
CA GLN A 182 -12.67 -16.71 -12.28
C GLN A 182 -12.95 -15.27 -11.81
N ASP A 183 -12.18 -14.74 -10.85
CA ASP A 183 -12.42 -13.38 -10.32
C ASP A 183 -12.23 -12.26 -11.37
N TRP A 184 -11.67 -12.57 -12.56
CA TRP A 184 -11.26 -11.58 -13.55
C TRP A 184 -11.45 -12.01 -15.01
N SER A 185 -12.31 -13.00 -15.28
CA SER A 185 -12.90 -13.07 -16.62
C SER A 185 -13.69 -11.78 -16.83
N LEU A 186 -13.11 -10.84 -17.58
CA LEU A 186 -13.88 -9.79 -18.22
C LEU A 186 -15.02 -10.50 -18.96
N PRO A 187 -16.28 -10.05 -18.89
CA PRO A 187 -17.25 -10.48 -19.88
C PRO A 187 -16.61 -10.15 -21.22
N ASP A 188 -16.34 -11.17 -22.04
CA ASP A 188 -15.95 -10.99 -23.41
C ASP A 188 -16.96 -10.01 -24.01
N GLU A 189 -16.49 -8.85 -24.49
CA GLU A 189 -17.34 -7.97 -25.27
C GLU A 189 -17.87 -8.82 -26.42
N GLU A 190 -19.16 -9.10 -26.39
CA GLU A 190 -19.86 -9.81 -27.44
C GLU A 190 -19.49 -9.14 -28.77
N GLU A 191 -18.84 -9.95 -29.60
CA GLU A 191 -18.60 -9.71 -31.01
C GLU A 191 -19.96 -9.42 -31.67
N GLN A 192 -20.32 -8.13 -31.79
CA GLN A 192 -21.45 -7.71 -32.62
C GLN A 192 -21.04 -7.89 -34.08
N VAL A 193 -21.47 -9.01 -34.66
CA VAL A 193 -21.61 -9.21 -36.11
C VAL A 193 -22.90 -8.55 -36.59
#